data_AF-A0A9P9WAS3-F1
#
_entry.id   AF-A0A9P9WAS3-F1
#
_cell.length_a   1.000
_cell.length_b   1.000
_cell.length_c   1.000
_cell.angle_alpha   90.00
_cell.angle_beta   90.00
_cell.angle_gamma   90.00
#
_symmetry.space_group_name_H-M   'P 1'
#
loop_
_entity.id
_entity.type
_entity.pdbx_description
1 polymer ?
#
loop_
_entity_poly.entity_id
_entity_poly.type
_entity_poly.pdbx_seq_one_letter_code
_entity_poly.pdbx_strand_id
1 'polypeptide(L)'
;MLLKYLTPKSFSLALIAGLAIHIHASYLDYPTTSSARQQCALDIPVSFQHGSYRMSPLPLDDTTLDLPSSYSPWTHPPACLTSLLDSSEKYCIYTNDGQGSNGVSIITRPSLAAASAAVLLNEKLSDHFAARAGRNDSHLHLLPSALPGSPSSSVPVELPYEIVNMSEKGKGVLATRRIRKAEVLMLDHASLLVAAAFPGSVRQVDGYEILHRAADQLRDPGRVLGLGRSSKGAADVLEDVIRTNSFAFDLGGEPHMAVYPEISRINHGCNPNAFARFLPHSLAASIIAFRDIEPGEEITISYIPFARPTSERQALLSRWNFNCTCALCASSPSTRASSDYRRTKIRSLREEILEAIGKRDGTRAVTLSHEVLRLAQIEKLEPLYGETYNTIARIYWHAGDKRTAERYARLSLRTLGDQGYIDDREEHLETLLKTFEEP
;
A
#
# COMPACT_ATOMS: atom_id res chain seq x y z
N MET A 1 -21.73 -32.43 1.92
CA MET A 1 -23.17 -32.17 1.66
C MET A 1 -23.56 -30.77 2.16
N LEU A 2 -22.78 -29.72 1.85
CA LEU A 2 -22.93 -28.40 2.49
C LEU A 2 -23.35 -27.25 1.55
N LEU A 3 -23.33 -27.42 0.22
CA LEU A 3 -23.65 -26.30 -0.68
C LEU A 3 -24.48 -26.73 -1.92
N LYS A 4 -25.53 -27.56 -1.79
CA LYS A 4 -26.25 -28.06 -2.98
C LYS A 4 -27.04 -27.02 -3.81
N TYR A 5 -27.06 -25.71 -3.49
CA TYR A 5 -28.04 -24.77 -4.09
C TYR A 5 -27.59 -23.38 -4.62
N LEU A 6 -26.30 -23.01 -4.78
CA LEU A 6 -25.89 -21.63 -5.19
C LEU A 6 -25.03 -21.46 -6.46
N THR A 7 -25.48 -20.68 -7.45
CA THR A 7 -24.93 -20.59 -8.82
C THR A 7 -23.42 -20.18 -8.90
N PRO A 8 -22.66 -20.70 -9.88
CA PRO A 8 -21.19 -20.66 -9.89
C PRO A 8 -20.52 -19.32 -10.25
N LYS A 9 -21.28 -18.27 -10.62
CA LYS A 9 -20.70 -17.03 -11.19
C LYS A 9 -20.26 -16.01 -10.15
N SER A 10 -20.78 -16.07 -8.93
CA SER A 10 -20.56 -15.04 -7.92
C SER A 10 -19.39 -15.34 -6.97
N PHE A 11 -19.04 -16.63 -6.81
CA PHE A 11 -17.98 -17.06 -5.88
C PHE A 11 -16.55 -16.78 -6.35
N SER A 12 -16.29 -16.68 -7.67
CA SER A 12 -14.93 -16.54 -8.20
C SER A 12 -14.29 -15.17 -8.02
N LEU A 13 -15.08 -14.10 -7.89
CA LEU A 13 -14.55 -12.73 -7.73
C LEU A 13 -14.14 -12.44 -6.28
N ALA A 14 -14.89 -12.93 -5.30
CA ALA A 14 -14.65 -12.66 -3.87
C ALA A 14 -13.44 -13.42 -3.26
N LEU A 15 -12.90 -14.42 -3.97
CA LEU A 15 -11.80 -15.26 -3.49
C LEU A 15 -10.42 -14.89 -4.06
N ILE A 16 -10.38 -14.17 -5.19
CA ILE A 16 -9.12 -13.80 -5.87
C ILE A 16 -8.58 -12.47 -5.31
N ALA A 17 -9.46 -11.60 -4.83
CA ALA A 17 -9.04 -10.43 -4.07
C ALA A 17 -8.75 -10.84 -2.63
N GLY A 18 -7.46 -10.99 -2.31
CA GLY A 18 -7.01 -11.19 -0.93
C GLY A 18 -7.71 -10.19 0.00
N LEU A 19 -7.98 -10.59 1.23
CA LEU A 19 -8.83 -9.82 2.15
C LEU A 19 -8.33 -8.39 2.41
N ALA A 20 -7.03 -8.13 2.26
CA ALA A 20 -6.49 -6.78 2.30
C ALA A 20 -6.94 -5.92 1.11
N ILE A 21 -7.12 -6.52 -0.07
CA ILE A 21 -7.65 -5.88 -1.29
C ILE A 21 -9.18 -5.77 -1.22
N HIS A 22 -9.88 -6.80 -0.74
CA HIS A 22 -11.35 -6.77 -0.68
C HIS A 22 -11.90 -6.01 0.53
N ILE A 23 -11.28 -5.98 1.71
CA ILE A 23 -11.72 -5.06 2.78
C ILE A 23 -11.32 -3.62 2.46
N HIS A 24 -10.26 -3.39 1.69
CA HIS A 24 -10.03 -2.08 1.06
C HIS A 24 -11.11 -1.72 0.04
N ALA A 25 -11.55 -2.68 -0.79
CA ALA A 25 -12.53 -2.43 -1.84
C ALA A 25 -13.98 -2.35 -1.31
N SER A 26 -14.37 -3.13 -0.31
CA SER A 26 -15.73 -3.18 0.25
C SER A 26 -16.03 -2.02 1.21
N TYR A 27 -15.03 -1.27 1.66
CA TYR A 27 -15.25 0.06 2.25
C TYR A 27 -15.49 1.15 1.18
N LEU A 28 -15.45 0.77 -0.11
CA LEU A 28 -15.43 1.68 -1.25
C LEU A 28 -16.44 1.31 -2.36
N ASP A 29 -17.52 0.59 -2.04
CA ASP A 29 -18.65 0.49 -2.96
C ASP A 29 -19.48 1.79 -2.91
N TYR A 30 -19.05 2.79 -3.68
CA TYR A 30 -19.98 3.76 -4.25
C TYR A 30 -20.33 3.32 -5.68
N PRO A 31 -21.61 3.37 -6.06
CA PRO A 31 -22.06 2.86 -7.35
C PRO A 31 -21.35 3.60 -8.49
N THR A 32 -20.63 2.85 -9.32
CA THR A 32 -20.17 3.31 -10.63
C THR A 32 -21.37 3.52 -11.52
N THR A 33 -21.92 4.72 -11.53
CA THR A 33 -22.82 5.18 -12.58
C THR A 33 -22.08 6.17 -13.48
N SER A 34 -21.96 5.76 -14.75
CA SER A 34 -21.75 6.63 -15.89
C SER A 34 -22.45 7.98 -15.71
N SER A 35 -21.70 9.07 -15.89
CA SER A 35 -22.11 10.47 -16.10
C SER A 35 -22.82 11.25 -14.98
N ALA A 36 -22.79 10.81 -13.72
CA ALA A 36 -23.30 11.63 -12.62
C ALA A 36 -22.26 12.66 -12.14
N ARG A 37 -22.64 13.95 -12.10
CA ARG A 37 -21.87 15.06 -11.51
C ARG A 37 -21.22 14.63 -10.18
N GLN A 38 -19.89 14.57 -10.15
CA GLN A 38 -19.11 14.28 -8.93
C GLN A 38 -19.54 15.23 -7.80
N GLN A 39 -20.06 14.65 -6.71
CA GLN A 39 -20.34 15.41 -5.48
C GLN A 39 -19.02 15.90 -4.89
N CYS A 40 -18.93 17.21 -4.63
CA CYS A 40 -17.75 17.85 -4.07
C CYS A 40 -17.38 17.24 -2.71
N ALA A 41 -16.08 17.13 -2.42
CA ALA A 41 -15.59 16.82 -1.08
C ALA A 41 -16.07 17.91 -0.10
N LEU A 42 -16.74 17.50 0.98
CA LEU A 42 -17.34 18.42 1.97
C LEU A 42 -16.31 19.04 2.92
N ASP A 43 -15.11 18.47 3.01
CA ASP A 43 -14.03 18.91 3.91
C ASP A 43 -12.86 19.50 3.12
N ILE A 44 -13.10 20.67 2.56
CA ILE A 44 -12.09 21.52 1.94
C ILE A 44 -11.26 22.18 3.08
N PRO A 45 -9.91 22.05 3.11
CA PRO A 45 -9.08 22.67 4.16
C PRO A 45 -9.34 24.18 4.26
N VAL A 46 -9.19 24.77 5.46
CA VAL A 46 -9.58 26.17 5.74
C VAL A 46 -8.91 27.17 4.79
N SER A 47 -7.71 26.85 4.30
CA SER A 47 -6.96 27.61 3.27
C SER A 47 -7.62 27.68 1.90
N PHE A 48 -8.67 26.89 1.64
CA PHE A 48 -9.43 26.84 0.41
C PHE A 48 -10.87 27.34 0.54
N GLN A 49 -11.25 27.80 1.73
CA GLN A 49 -12.57 28.42 1.96
C GLN A 49 -12.53 29.90 1.55
N HIS A 50 -12.18 30.19 0.30
CA HIS A 50 -12.36 31.52 -0.26
C HIS A 50 -13.73 31.61 -0.92
N GLY A 51 -14.71 32.12 -0.16
CA GLY A 51 -16.01 32.54 -0.67
C GLY A 51 -16.92 31.38 -1.07
N SER A 52 -18.01 31.24 -0.33
CA SER A 52 -19.28 30.60 -0.72
C SER A 52 -19.33 30.01 -2.14
N TYR A 53 -19.17 28.69 -2.30
CA TYR A 53 -20.09 27.78 -3.00
C TYR A 53 -19.42 26.43 -3.29
N ARG A 54 -20.25 25.38 -3.21
CA ARG A 54 -20.00 23.99 -3.57
C ARG A 54 -19.60 23.86 -5.06
N MET A 55 -18.35 24.11 -5.41
CA MET A 55 -17.82 23.87 -6.75
C MET A 55 -16.62 22.93 -6.67
N SER A 56 -16.64 21.87 -7.48
CA SER A 56 -15.49 20.98 -7.64
C SER A 56 -14.31 21.81 -8.17
N PRO A 57 -13.06 21.54 -7.72
CA PRO A 57 -11.90 22.22 -8.26
C PRO A 57 -11.89 22.07 -9.78
N LEU A 58 -11.66 23.17 -10.50
CA LEU A 58 -11.52 23.10 -11.94
C LEU A 58 -10.19 22.40 -12.29
N PRO A 59 -10.13 21.61 -13.37
CA PRO A 59 -8.87 21.11 -13.89
C PRO A 59 -7.93 22.28 -14.17
N LEU A 60 -6.75 22.28 -13.53
CA LEU A 60 -5.71 23.29 -13.71
C LEU A 60 -4.63 22.75 -14.63
N ASP A 61 -4.22 23.51 -15.63
CA ASP A 61 -3.10 23.20 -16.50
C ASP A 61 -2.19 24.41 -16.72
N ASP A 62 -1.20 24.26 -17.59
CA ASP A 62 -0.21 25.28 -17.96
C ASP A 62 -0.79 26.52 -18.66
N THR A 63 -2.05 26.47 -19.10
CA THR A 63 -2.76 27.57 -19.78
C THR A 63 -3.68 28.37 -18.87
N THR A 64 -3.94 27.87 -17.65
CA THR A 64 -4.89 28.48 -16.70
C THR A 64 -4.21 29.33 -15.60
N LEU A 65 -2.99 29.82 -15.83
CA LEU A 65 -2.12 30.38 -14.79
C LEU A 65 -1.93 31.91 -14.95
N ASP A 66 -2.65 32.69 -14.14
CA ASP A 66 -2.50 34.15 -14.09
C ASP A 66 -1.74 34.65 -12.84
N LEU A 67 -1.98 34.04 -11.67
CA LEU A 67 -1.40 34.43 -10.37
C LEU A 67 -1.15 33.19 -9.48
N PRO A 68 -0.28 33.26 -8.44
CA PRO A 68 -0.06 32.17 -7.49
C PRO A 68 -1.32 31.63 -6.80
N SER A 69 -2.28 32.51 -6.51
CA SER A 69 -3.60 32.11 -5.97
C SER A 69 -4.39 31.21 -6.93
N SER A 70 -4.12 31.28 -8.24
CA SER A 70 -4.86 30.55 -9.27
C SER A 70 -4.52 29.05 -9.31
N TYR A 71 -3.42 28.63 -8.68
CA TYR A 71 -3.01 27.22 -8.64
C TYR A 71 -2.86 26.64 -7.23
N SER A 72 -3.36 27.32 -6.20
CA SER A 72 -3.53 26.72 -4.87
C SER A 72 -4.38 25.44 -4.95
N PRO A 73 -4.01 24.32 -4.27
CA PRO A 73 -3.04 24.18 -3.18
C PRO A 73 -1.60 23.99 -3.60
N TRP A 74 -1.35 23.96 -4.91
CA TRP A 74 -0.02 23.65 -5.42
C TRP A 74 0.89 24.83 -5.11
N THR A 75 2.08 24.50 -4.62
CA THR A 75 3.12 25.44 -4.22
C THR A 75 3.90 25.95 -5.43
N HIS A 76 3.77 25.26 -6.55
CA HIS A 76 4.44 25.55 -7.81
C HIS A 76 3.42 25.56 -8.96
N PRO A 77 3.62 26.41 -9.98
CA PRO A 77 2.77 26.43 -11.17
C PRO A 77 2.86 25.08 -11.91
N PRO A 78 1.71 24.47 -12.29
CA PRO A 78 1.69 23.26 -13.08
C PRO A 78 2.44 23.41 -14.40
N ALA A 79 3.16 22.36 -14.78
CA ALA A 79 3.82 22.25 -16.07
C ALA A 79 3.36 20.96 -16.74
N CYS A 80 2.97 21.06 -18.01
CA CYS A 80 2.24 20.01 -18.69
C CYS A 80 2.93 19.53 -19.98
N LEU A 81 2.70 18.27 -20.31
CA LEU A 81 2.97 17.69 -21.61
C LEU A 81 1.69 17.12 -22.20
N THR A 82 1.45 17.39 -23.48
CA THR A 82 0.38 16.76 -24.25
C THR A 82 0.72 15.30 -24.53
N SER A 83 -0.26 14.42 -24.37
CA SER A 83 -0.12 13.00 -24.69
C SER A 83 0.04 12.79 -26.20
N LEU A 84 0.98 11.92 -26.57
CA LEU A 84 1.17 11.45 -27.96
C LEU A 84 0.08 10.47 -28.39
N LEU A 85 -0.62 9.87 -27.43
CA LEU A 85 -1.69 8.90 -27.69
C LEU A 85 -3.06 9.59 -27.87
N ASP A 86 -3.25 10.73 -27.22
CA ASP A 86 -4.46 11.55 -27.30
C ASP A 86 -4.11 13.03 -27.13
N SER A 87 -4.22 13.82 -28.19
CA SER A 87 -3.88 15.25 -28.16
C SER A 87 -4.80 16.09 -27.27
N SER A 88 -5.96 15.55 -26.85
CA SER A 88 -6.85 16.19 -25.89
C SER A 88 -6.44 15.96 -24.44
N GLU A 89 -5.52 15.02 -24.19
CA GLU A 89 -5.03 14.71 -22.86
C GLU A 89 -3.67 15.36 -22.58
N LYS A 90 -3.49 15.79 -21.34
CA LYS A 90 -2.22 16.29 -20.81
C LYS A 90 -1.85 15.54 -19.54
N TYR A 91 -0.55 15.41 -19.29
CA TYR A 91 0.01 15.06 -18.00
C TYR A 91 0.73 16.26 -17.44
N CYS A 92 0.42 16.65 -16.20
CA CYS A 92 0.98 17.82 -15.57
C CYS A 92 1.60 17.49 -14.21
N ILE A 93 2.58 18.30 -13.80
CA ILE A 93 3.17 18.26 -12.46
C ILE A 93 2.32 19.09 -11.50
N TYR A 94 1.97 18.51 -10.37
CA TYR A 94 1.30 19.17 -9.26
C TYR A 94 2.10 18.97 -7.99
N THR A 95 2.73 20.03 -7.51
CA THR A 95 3.65 19.95 -6.38
C THR A 95 3.15 20.72 -5.18
N ASN A 96 3.16 20.07 -4.02
CA ASN A 96 3.00 20.72 -2.72
C ASN A 96 4.23 20.38 -1.86
N ASP A 97 5.17 21.32 -1.75
CA ASP A 97 6.41 21.17 -0.97
C ASP A 97 6.21 21.25 0.56
N GLY A 98 4.99 21.61 0.98
CA GLY A 98 4.53 21.65 2.36
C GLY A 98 4.06 20.30 2.89
N GLN A 99 3.56 19.43 2.01
CA GLN A 99 2.90 18.18 2.36
C GLN A 99 3.87 17.14 2.94
N GLY A 100 3.58 16.66 4.15
CA GLY A 100 4.41 15.63 4.79
C GLY A 100 5.86 16.07 5.01
N SER A 101 6.79 15.12 5.09
CA SER A 101 8.18 15.41 5.49
C SER A 101 9.09 15.94 4.37
N ASN A 102 8.71 15.77 3.10
CA ASN A 102 9.53 16.16 1.94
C ASN A 102 8.79 16.99 0.88
N GLY A 103 7.50 17.23 1.06
CA GLY A 103 6.61 17.57 -0.05
C GLY A 103 6.21 16.36 -0.89
N VAL A 104 5.29 16.59 -1.82
CA VAL A 104 4.88 15.64 -2.85
C VAL A 104 4.80 16.32 -4.21
N SER A 105 5.28 15.64 -5.24
CA SER A 105 5.06 16.00 -6.63
C SER A 105 4.29 14.89 -7.35
N ILE A 106 3.16 15.27 -7.94
CA ILE A 106 2.22 14.35 -8.59
C ILE A 106 2.23 14.63 -10.10
N ILE A 107 2.57 13.62 -10.90
CA ILE A 107 2.49 13.68 -12.36
C ILE A 107 1.25 12.91 -12.78
N THR A 108 0.19 13.64 -13.13
CA THR A 108 -1.12 13.05 -13.45
C THR A 108 -1.93 13.96 -14.39
N ARG A 109 -3.13 13.51 -14.78
CA ARG A 109 -4.05 14.29 -15.62
C ARG A 109 -4.69 15.44 -14.82
N PRO A 110 -4.95 16.61 -15.44
CA PRO A 110 -5.59 17.73 -14.75
C PRO A 110 -6.92 17.43 -14.07
N SER A 111 -7.77 16.63 -14.72
CA SER A 111 -9.06 16.22 -14.16
C SER A 111 -8.90 15.40 -12.89
N LEU A 112 -7.92 14.50 -12.85
CA LEU A 112 -7.66 13.62 -11.72
C LEU A 112 -7.03 14.38 -10.55
N ALA A 113 -6.06 15.26 -10.83
CA ALA A 113 -5.48 16.14 -9.82
C ALA A 113 -6.56 17.00 -9.14
N ALA A 114 -7.45 17.60 -9.93
CA ALA A 114 -8.56 18.41 -9.40
C ALA A 114 -9.54 17.59 -8.55
N ALA A 115 -9.85 16.35 -8.96
CA ALA A 115 -10.75 15.47 -8.22
C ALA A 115 -10.15 14.94 -6.91
N SER A 116 -8.82 14.81 -6.82
CA SER A 116 -8.15 14.15 -5.69
C SER A 116 -7.38 15.08 -4.75
N ALA A 117 -7.14 16.35 -5.11
CA ALA A 117 -6.32 17.27 -4.32
C ALA A 117 -6.80 17.42 -2.86
N ALA A 118 -8.11 17.59 -2.65
CA ALA A 118 -8.68 17.76 -1.31
C ALA A 118 -8.51 16.53 -0.41
N VAL A 119 -8.43 15.34 -1.02
CA VAL A 119 -8.28 14.08 -0.32
C VAL A 119 -6.81 13.81 -0.02
N LEU A 120 -5.94 13.90 -1.03
CA LEU A 120 -4.52 13.59 -0.90
C LEU A 120 -3.75 14.55 0.00
N LEU A 121 -4.14 15.83 0.03
CA LEU A 121 -3.47 16.88 0.80
C LEU A 121 -4.12 17.14 2.17
N ASN A 122 -5.02 16.25 2.60
CA ASN A 122 -5.65 16.36 3.91
C ASN A 122 -4.77 15.72 5.00
N GLU A 123 -3.92 16.52 5.63
CA GLU A 123 -3.01 16.07 6.69
C GLU A 123 -3.75 15.52 7.92
N LYS A 124 -4.99 15.95 8.20
CA LYS A 124 -5.76 15.43 9.36
C LYS A 124 -6.11 13.96 9.23
N LEU A 125 -6.29 13.46 8.01
CA LEU A 125 -6.51 12.03 7.75
C LEU A 125 -5.25 11.23 8.07
N SER A 126 -4.08 11.71 7.63
CA SER A 126 -2.78 11.12 7.94
C SER A 126 -2.50 11.12 9.46
N ASP A 127 -2.80 12.22 10.14
CA ASP A 127 -2.65 12.37 11.59
C ASP A 127 -3.61 11.48 12.38
N HIS A 128 -4.85 11.30 11.92
CA HIS A 128 -5.82 10.43 12.58
C HIS A 128 -5.33 8.97 12.61
N PHE A 129 -4.78 8.49 11.50
CA PHE A 129 -4.22 7.13 11.44
C PHE A 129 -2.91 7.01 12.23
N ALA A 130 -2.06 8.04 12.23
CA ALA A 130 -0.84 8.09 13.05
C ALA A 130 -1.13 8.12 14.56
N ALA A 131 -2.08 8.96 15.00
CA ALA A 131 -2.52 9.04 16.39
C ALA A 131 -3.23 7.76 16.86
N ARG A 132 -3.86 7.02 15.94
CA ARG A 132 -4.51 5.74 16.25
C ARG A 132 -3.52 4.61 16.48
N ALA A 133 -2.39 4.61 15.77
CA ALA A 133 -1.27 3.73 16.07
C ALA A 133 -0.64 4.03 17.45
N GLY A 134 -0.80 5.26 17.96
CA GLY A 134 -0.29 5.70 19.26
C GLY A 134 -1.16 5.39 20.48
N ARG A 135 -2.35 4.76 20.36
CA ARG A 135 -3.22 4.51 21.53
C ARG A 135 -2.68 3.46 22.52
N ASN A 136 -1.65 2.70 22.14
CA ASN A 136 -0.92 1.80 23.03
C ASN A 136 0.60 2.07 23.11
N ASP A 137 1.14 2.98 22.31
CA ASP A 137 2.57 3.33 22.34
C ASP A 137 2.75 4.85 22.22
N SER A 138 3.25 5.44 23.30
CA SER A 138 3.48 6.87 23.55
C SER A 138 4.52 7.52 22.62
N HIS A 139 4.94 6.87 21.53
CA HIS A 139 6.14 7.20 20.76
C HIS A 139 5.87 7.64 19.31
N LEU A 140 4.61 7.74 18.87
CA LEU A 140 4.24 8.09 17.50
C LEU A 140 4.17 9.60 17.19
N HIS A 141 4.89 10.43 17.95
CA HIS A 141 5.34 11.74 17.46
C HIS A 141 6.48 11.56 16.45
N LEU A 142 6.25 10.80 15.37
CA LEU A 142 7.30 10.38 14.43
C LEU A 142 7.53 11.34 13.26
N LEU A 143 6.95 12.54 13.31
CA LEU A 143 7.41 13.68 12.52
C LEU A 143 7.35 14.91 13.41
N PRO A 144 8.40 15.75 13.47
CA PRO A 144 8.26 17.08 14.03
C PRO A 144 7.36 17.87 13.09
N SER A 145 6.05 17.82 13.30
CA SER A 145 5.16 18.90 12.88
C SER A 145 5.54 20.09 13.73
N ALA A 146 6.57 20.82 13.32
CA ALA A 146 6.82 22.15 13.81
C ALA A 146 5.67 23.04 13.34
N LEU A 147 4.53 22.97 14.03
CA LEU A 147 3.57 24.06 14.02
C LEU A 147 4.33 25.33 14.44
N PRO A 148 4.30 26.41 13.65
CA PRO A 148 4.95 27.66 14.04
C PRO A 148 4.33 28.14 15.37
N GLY A 149 5.11 28.11 16.46
CA GLY A 149 4.73 28.68 17.75
C GLY A 149 4.53 27.74 18.94
N SER A 150 4.78 26.41 18.82
CA SER A 150 4.82 25.53 20.01
C SER A 150 6.22 25.49 20.64
N PRO A 151 6.34 25.58 21.98
CA PRO A 151 7.64 25.52 22.64
C PRO A 151 8.28 24.14 22.40
N SER A 152 9.45 24.14 21.79
CA SER A 152 10.25 22.95 21.48
C SER A 152 10.60 22.19 22.76
N SER A 153 9.97 21.05 23.02
CA SER A 153 10.57 20.03 23.88
C SER A 153 11.76 19.43 23.12
N SER A 154 12.96 19.80 23.56
CA SER A 154 14.26 19.47 22.95
C SER A 154 14.72 18.03 23.19
N VAL A 155 13.81 17.06 23.32
CA VAL A 155 14.17 15.64 23.38
C VAL A 155 14.12 15.09 21.95
N PRO A 156 15.26 14.69 21.36
CA PRO A 156 15.23 14.00 20.07
C PRO A 156 14.35 12.76 20.21
N VAL A 157 13.30 12.65 19.40
CA VAL A 157 12.50 11.44 19.34
C VAL A 157 13.41 10.35 18.77
N GLU A 158 13.84 9.43 19.62
CA GLU A 158 14.65 8.30 19.20
C GLU A 158 13.78 7.34 18.37
N LEU A 159 14.07 7.25 17.07
CA LEU A 159 13.36 6.35 16.16
C LEU A 159 13.63 4.90 16.58
N PRO A 160 12.66 3.98 16.45
CA PRO A 160 12.87 2.56 16.75
C PRO A 160 13.75 1.85 15.73
N TYR A 161 14.25 2.57 14.73
CA TYR A 161 15.08 2.07 13.66
C TYR A 161 16.15 3.08 13.28
N GLU A 162 17.19 2.59 12.61
CA GLU A 162 18.19 3.40 11.94
C GLU A 162 18.42 2.89 10.51
N ILE A 163 18.72 3.83 9.59
CA ILE A 163 19.10 3.50 8.22
C ILE A 163 20.62 3.42 8.16
N VAL A 164 21.14 2.24 7.84
CA VAL A 164 22.59 1.96 7.80
C VAL A 164 23.04 1.59 6.39
N ASN A 165 24.33 1.78 6.12
CA ASN A 165 24.95 1.17 4.95
C ASN A 165 25.15 -0.33 5.22
N MET A 166 24.71 -1.17 4.29
CA MET A 166 24.86 -2.61 4.34
C MET A 166 25.71 -3.09 3.18
N SER A 167 26.78 -3.83 3.51
CA SER A 167 27.63 -4.46 2.50
C SER A 167 26.78 -5.29 1.55
N GLU A 168 27.00 -5.12 0.24
CA GLU A 168 26.31 -5.82 -0.86
C GLU A 168 24.80 -5.52 -1.04
N LYS A 169 24.16 -4.83 -0.09
CA LYS A 169 22.72 -4.46 -0.15
C LYS A 169 22.48 -2.96 -0.32
N GLY A 170 23.53 -2.14 -0.30
CA GLY A 170 23.40 -0.68 -0.37
C GLY A 170 23.01 -0.11 1.00
N LYS A 171 21.76 0.29 1.18
CA LYS A 171 21.23 0.69 2.49
C LYS A 171 20.30 -0.39 3.06
N GLY A 172 20.11 -0.38 4.36
CA GLY A 172 19.15 -1.23 5.04
C GLY A 172 18.66 -0.56 6.32
N VAL A 173 17.68 -1.18 6.96
CA VAL A 173 17.05 -0.65 8.18
C VAL A 173 17.26 -1.64 9.30
N LEU A 174 17.84 -1.20 10.42
CA LEU A 174 18.05 -2.00 11.62
C LEU A 174 17.18 -1.47 12.75
N ALA A 175 16.67 -2.37 13.61
CA ALA A 175 15.98 -1.97 14.82
C ALA A 175 16.99 -1.45 15.87
N THR A 176 16.71 -0.30 16.50
CA THR A 176 17.57 0.29 17.55
C THR A 176 17.14 -0.15 18.95
N ARG A 177 15.88 -0.56 19.09
CA ARG A 177 15.29 -1.14 20.30
C ARG A 177 14.40 -2.32 19.93
N ARG A 178 13.89 -3.03 20.94
CA ARG A 178 12.84 -4.02 20.71
C ARG A 178 11.60 -3.33 20.15
N ILE A 179 11.11 -3.83 19.02
CA ILE A 179 9.85 -3.43 18.37
C ILE A 179 8.86 -4.56 18.61
N ARG A 180 7.70 -4.26 19.17
CA ARG A 180 6.69 -5.27 19.49
C ARG A 180 5.94 -5.69 18.22
N LYS A 181 5.46 -6.93 18.20
CA LYS A 181 4.43 -7.35 17.25
C LYS A 181 3.30 -6.32 17.20
N ALA A 182 2.82 -6.02 16.00
CA ALA A 182 1.76 -5.04 15.71
C ALA A 182 2.16 -3.56 15.91
N GLU A 183 3.39 -3.26 16.34
CA GLU A 183 3.86 -1.88 16.48
C GLU A 183 4.08 -1.25 15.10
N VAL A 184 3.60 -0.01 14.93
CA VAL A 184 3.96 0.83 13.78
C VAL A 184 5.33 1.44 14.03
N LEU A 185 6.33 0.99 13.27
CA LEU A 185 7.73 1.37 13.48
C LEU A 185 8.19 2.51 12.57
N MET A 186 7.54 2.72 11.43
CA MET A 186 7.88 3.79 10.46
C MET A 186 6.62 4.34 9.84
N LEU A 187 6.57 5.66 9.65
CA LEU A 187 5.57 6.38 8.87
C LEU A 187 6.31 7.17 7.79
N ASP A 188 5.82 7.08 6.56
CA ASP A 188 6.40 7.78 5.41
C ASP A 188 5.30 8.37 4.53
N HIS A 189 5.65 9.37 3.74
CA HIS A 189 4.76 10.02 2.78
C HIS A 189 5.35 9.91 1.37
N ALA A 190 4.49 9.64 0.39
CA ALA A 190 4.93 9.61 -1.01
C ALA A 190 5.51 10.98 -1.40
N SER A 191 6.74 10.99 -1.88
CA SER A 191 7.39 12.20 -2.43
C SER A 191 7.16 12.34 -3.93
N LEU A 192 7.03 11.23 -4.65
CA LEU A 192 6.63 11.21 -6.05
C LEU A 192 5.42 10.31 -6.23
N LEU A 193 4.46 10.77 -7.03
CA LEU A 193 3.34 9.97 -7.51
C LEU A 193 3.20 10.16 -9.02
N VAL A 194 3.51 9.13 -9.81
CA VAL A 194 3.59 9.23 -11.28
C VAL A 194 2.56 8.30 -11.90
N ALA A 195 1.68 8.82 -12.76
CA ALA A 195 0.72 8.01 -13.51
C ALA A 195 1.44 6.88 -14.28
N ALA A 196 0.98 5.64 -14.13
CA ALA A 196 1.68 4.49 -14.74
C ALA A 196 1.71 4.56 -16.27
N ALA A 197 0.73 5.22 -16.88
CA ALA A 197 0.67 5.44 -18.33
C ALA A 197 1.64 6.54 -18.81
N PHE A 198 2.04 7.48 -17.96
CA PHE A 198 2.81 8.67 -18.35
C PHE A 198 4.07 8.35 -19.19
N PRO A 199 4.96 7.42 -18.78
CA PRO A 199 6.17 7.13 -19.55
C PRO A 199 5.91 6.63 -20.98
N GLY A 200 4.77 6.00 -21.22
CA GLY A 200 4.36 5.51 -22.54
C GLY A 200 3.55 6.53 -23.37
N SER A 201 3.12 7.63 -22.74
CA SER A 201 2.24 8.63 -23.35
C SER A 201 2.97 9.88 -23.84
N VAL A 202 4.25 10.07 -23.53
CA VAL A 202 5.01 11.28 -23.89
C VAL A 202 6.33 10.93 -24.59
N ARG A 203 6.97 11.90 -25.25
CA ARG A 203 8.33 11.70 -25.75
C ARG A 203 9.26 11.51 -24.55
N GLN A 204 10.12 10.50 -24.62
CA GLN A 204 10.99 10.10 -23.51
C GLN A 204 11.81 11.26 -22.92
N VAL A 205 12.41 12.10 -23.76
CA VAL A 205 13.22 13.25 -23.33
C VAL A 205 12.39 14.28 -22.56
N ASP A 206 11.21 14.64 -23.06
CA ASP A 206 10.31 15.57 -22.37
C ASP A 206 9.81 14.96 -21.05
N GLY A 207 9.54 13.65 -21.07
CA GLY A 207 9.14 12.90 -19.88
C GLY A 207 10.19 12.96 -18.78
N TYR A 208 11.47 12.84 -19.12
CA TYR A 208 12.57 13.01 -18.18
C TYR A 208 12.67 14.43 -17.64
N GLU A 209 12.52 15.46 -18.49
CA GLU A 209 12.49 16.85 -18.02
C GLU A 209 11.39 17.08 -16.97
N ILE A 210 10.20 16.54 -17.21
CA ILE A 210 9.08 16.60 -16.27
C ILE A 210 9.38 15.84 -14.96
N LEU A 211 10.01 14.66 -15.03
CA LEU A 211 10.42 13.92 -13.84
C LEU A 211 11.43 14.71 -13.00
N HIS A 212 12.48 15.25 -13.62
CA HIS A 212 13.50 16.06 -12.93
C HIS A 212 12.89 17.30 -12.31
N ARG A 213 12.05 18.03 -13.04
CA ARG A 213 11.32 19.17 -12.49
C ARG A 213 10.44 18.80 -11.31
N ALA A 214 9.76 17.65 -11.36
CA ALA A 214 8.95 17.18 -10.23
C ALA A 214 9.81 16.88 -8.99
N ALA A 215 10.98 16.27 -9.16
CA ALA A 215 11.89 16.00 -8.05
C ALA A 215 12.53 17.28 -7.48
N ASP A 216 12.92 18.23 -8.34
CA ASP A 216 13.57 19.49 -7.96
C ASP A 216 12.65 20.44 -7.19
N GLN A 217 11.33 20.31 -7.37
CA GLN A 217 10.33 21.09 -6.63
C GLN A 217 10.04 20.53 -5.22
N LEU A 218 10.64 19.41 -4.84
CA LEU A 218 10.55 18.87 -3.47
C LEU A 218 11.46 19.66 -2.51
N ARG A 219 11.17 19.56 -1.21
CA ARG A 219 11.95 20.25 -0.18
C ARG A 219 13.40 19.77 -0.11
N ASP A 220 13.60 18.45 -0.24
CA ASP A 220 14.90 17.81 -0.39
C ASP A 220 14.84 16.79 -1.54
N PRO A 221 15.23 17.21 -2.76
CA PRO A 221 15.32 16.30 -3.92
C PRO A 221 16.28 15.13 -3.67
N GLY A 222 17.28 15.31 -2.79
CA GLY A 222 18.27 14.30 -2.42
C GLY A 222 17.67 13.08 -1.73
N ARG A 223 16.52 13.21 -1.07
CA ARG A 223 15.80 12.06 -0.47
C ARG A 223 15.29 11.08 -1.52
N VAL A 224 14.91 11.57 -2.70
CA VAL A 224 14.47 10.74 -3.84
C VAL A 224 15.67 10.33 -4.69
N LEU A 225 16.53 11.28 -5.08
CA LEU A 225 17.69 11.01 -5.95
C LEU A 225 18.73 10.09 -5.28
N GLY A 226 18.77 10.06 -3.94
CA GLY A 226 19.63 9.18 -3.16
C GLY A 226 19.08 7.77 -2.93
N LEU A 227 17.96 7.39 -3.55
CA LEU A 227 17.39 6.03 -3.45
C LEU A 227 18.18 5.01 -4.27
N GLY A 228 17.90 3.73 -3.98
CA GLY A 228 18.53 2.61 -4.67
C GLY A 228 18.21 2.62 -6.17
N ARG A 229 19.16 2.18 -6.98
CA ARG A 229 19.07 2.12 -8.45
C ARG A 229 19.53 0.74 -8.89
N SER A 230 18.68 0.05 -9.63
CA SER A 230 18.88 -1.36 -9.97
C SER A 230 18.38 -1.74 -11.37
N SER A 231 17.71 -0.81 -12.06
CA SER A 231 17.09 -1.04 -13.36
C SER A 231 18.14 -0.98 -14.47
N LYS A 232 18.54 -2.14 -15.01
CA LYS A 232 19.47 -2.24 -16.16
C LYS A 232 19.01 -1.54 -17.45
N GLY A 233 17.72 -1.22 -17.55
CA GLY A 233 17.13 -0.62 -18.74
C GLY A 233 16.72 0.84 -18.58
N ALA A 234 17.01 1.47 -17.43
CA ALA A 234 16.71 2.89 -17.26
C ALA A 234 17.76 3.74 -17.98
N ALA A 235 17.30 4.72 -18.77
CA ALA A 235 18.20 5.67 -19.44
C ALA A 235 18.38 6.98 -18.66
N ASP A 236 17.59 7.16 -17.60
CA ASP A 236 17.61 8.32 -16.72
C ASP A 236 17.63 7.93 -15.24
N VAL A 237 18.20 8.80 -14.39
CA VAL A 237 18.35 8.57 -12.95
C VAL A 237 16.99 8.44 -12.24
N LEU A 238 16.03 9.31 -12.54
CA LEU A 238 14.71 9.27 -11.91
C LEU A 238 13.86 8.13 -12.45
N GLU A 239 14.03 7.77 -13.73
CA GLU A 239 13.43 6.54 -14.25
C GLU A 239 13.91 5.31 -13.44
N ASP A 240 15.23 5.18 -13.20
CA ASP A 240 15.77 4.07 -12.42
C ASP A 240 15.24 4.07 -10.98
N VAL A 241 15.24 5.25 -10.32
CA VAL A 241 14.69 5.42 -8.98
C VAL A 241 13.24 4.97 -8.92
N ILE A 242 12.38 5.44 -9.84
CA ILE A 242 10.96 5.09 -9.85
C ILE A 242 10.80 3.58 -10.10
N ARG A 243 11.46 3.02 -11.11
CA ARG A 243 11.35 1.58 -11.45
C ARG A 243 11.83 0.65 -10.33
N THR A 244 12.81 1.11 -9.55
CA THR A 244 13.41 0.35 -8.46
C THR A 244 12.59 0.43 -7.17
N ASN A 245 12.02 1.61 -6.85
CA ASN A 245 11.51 1.91 -5.51
C ASN A 245 9.99 2.15 -5.45
N SER A 246 9.28 2.21 -6.58
CA SER A 246 7.87 2.54 -6.57
C SER A 246 6.98 1.42 -6.02
N PHE A 247 5.95 1.81 -5.29
CA PHE A 247 4.80 0.99 -4.91
C PHE A 247 3.60 1.32 -5.79
N ALA A 248 2.73 0.33 -6.00
CA ALA A 248 1.48 0.57 -6.72
C ALA A 248 0.55 1.45 -5.87
N PHE A 249 -0.06 2.43 -6.50
CA PHE A 249 -1.02 3.35 -5.89
C PHE A 249 -2.19 3.55 -6.84
N ASP A 250 -3.42 3.50 -6.33
CA ASP A 250 -4.61 3.82 -7.11
C ASP A 250 -5.03 5.25 -6.79
N LEU A 251 -5.10 6.10 -7.81
CA LEU A 251 -5.60 7.46 -7.68
C LEU A 251 -6.87 7.57 -8.51
N GLY A 252 -8.03 7.60 -7.85
CA GLY A 252 -9.32 7.75 -8.50
C GLY A 252 -9.61 6.69 -9.56
N GLY A 253 -9.17 5.44 -9.35
CA GLY A 253 -9.33 4.33 -10.30
C GLY A 253 -8.23 4.23 -11.35
N GLU A 254 -7.24 5.13 -11.34
CA GLU A 254 -6.11 5.10 -12.26
C GLU A 254 -4.81 4.66 -11.57
N PRO A 255 -4.04 3.73 -12.18
CA PRO A 255 -2.80 3.23 -11.59
C PRO A 255 -1.68 4.27 -11.63
N HIS A 256 -1.02 4.44 -10.49
CA HIS A 256 0.13 5.31 -10.27
C HIS A 256 1.27 4.56 -9.58
N MET A 257 2.48 5.08 -9.76
CA MET A 257 3.71 4.64 -9.11
C MET A 257 4.05 5.65 -8.00
N ALA A 258 4.05 5.19 -6.74
CA ALA A 258 4.33 6.03 -5.58
C ALA A 258 5.71 5.72 -4.99
N VAL A 259 6.53 6.74 -4.74
CA VAL A 259 7.87 6.61 -4.14
C VAL A 259 7.84 7.14 -2.71
N TYR A 260 8.17 6.27 -1.75
CA TYR A 260 8.22 6.53 -0.31
C TYR A 260 9.68 6.48 0.15
N PRO A 261 10.38 7.61 0.34
CA PRO A 261 11.84 7.62 0.50
C PRO A 261 12.39 6.81 1.69
N GLU A 262 11.71 6.82 2.83
CA GLU A 262 12.12 6.08 4.03
C GLU A 262 11.80 4.59 3.88
N ILE A 263 10.58 4.26 3.43
CA ILE A 263 10.16 2.87 3.22
C ILE A 263 11.03 2.19 2.14
N SER A 264 11.46 2.94 1.13
CA SER A 264 12.35 2.44 0.06
C SER A 264 13.75 2.06 0.55
N ARG A 265 14.10 2.33 1.81
CA ARG A 265 15.34 1.85 2.44
C ARG A 265 15.24 0.43 2.99
N ILE A 266 14.03 -0.11 3.12
CA ILE A 266 13.80 -1.43 3.73
C ILE A 266 14.07 -2.52 2.72
N ASN A 267 15.00 -3.42 3.03
CA ASN A 267 15.39 -4.54 2.18
C ASN A 267 14.34 -5.65 2.13
N HIS A 268 14.50 -6.51 1.14
CA HIS A 268 13.67 -7.70 0.97
C HIS A 268 13.99 -8.84 1.96
N GLY A 269 12.94 -9.45 2.52
CA GLY A 269 13.00 -10.77 3.15
C GLY A 269 11.94 -11.73 2.56
N CYS A 270 12.34 -12.97 2.21
CA CYS A 270 11.39 -14.00 1.76
C CYS A 270 10.47 -14.53 2.89
N ASN A 271 10.88 -14.28 4.13
CA ASN A 271 10.11 -14.44 5.36
C ASN A 271 10.29 -13.15 6.18
N PRO A 272 9.59 -12.07 5.79
CA PRO A 272 9.82 -10.74 6.34
C PRO A 272 9.34 -10.66 7.80
N ASN A 273 9.87 -9.70 8.54
CA ASN A 273 9.42 -9.40 9.91
C ASN A 273 8.49 -8.18 9.98
N ALA A 274 8.30 -7.46 8.88
CA ALA A 274 7.38 -6.33 8.79
C ALA A 274 6.62 -6.29 7.44
N PHE A 275 5.62 -5.42 7.35
CA PHE A 275 4.88 -5.14 6.11
C PHE A 275 4.53 -3.66 5.97
N ALA A 276 4.33 -3.24 4.72
CA ALA A 276 3.81 -1.92 4.38
C ALA A 276 2.27 -1.94 4.40
N ARG A 277 1.70 -0.96 5.10
CA ARG A 277 0.28 -0.61 5.08
C ARG A 277 0.12 0.78 4.50
N PHE A 278 -0.48 0.82 3.32
CA PHE A 278 -0.88 2.07 2.66
C PHE A 278 -2.20 2.54 3.26
N LEU A 279 -2.26 3.83 3.61
CA LEU A 279 -3.48 4.42 4.15
C LEU A 279 -4.37 4.87 2.99
N PRO A 280 -5.62 4.38 2.90
CA PRO A 280 -6.55 4.84 1.88
C PRO A 280 -6.68 6.35 1.91
N HIS A 281 -6.89 6.96 0.73
CA HIS A 281 -7.21 8.39 0.64
C HIS A 281 -6.13 9.32 1.23
N SER A 282 -4.89 8.81 1.36
CA SER A 282 -3.76 9.55 1.89
C SER A 282 -2.50 9.16 1.10
N LEU A 283 -1.53 10.06 1.10
CA LEU A 283 -0.19 9.81 0.58
C LEU A 283 0.71 9.11 1.61
N ALA A 284 0.18 8.72 2.77
CA ALA A 284 0.93 8.12 3.85
C ALA A 284 0.93 6.58 3.80
N ALA A 285 2.07 6.00 4.13
CA ALA A 285 2.24 4.57 4.33
C ALA A 285 2.99 4.32 5.64
N SER A 286 2.69 3.19 6.26
CA SER A 286 3.30 2.78 7.53
C SER A 286 3.91 1.40 7.44
N ILE A 287 4.96 1.15 8.24
CA ILE A 287 5.56 -0.17 8.39
C ILE A 287 5.19 -0.73 9.75
N ILE A 288 4.66 -1.95 9.75
CA ILE A 288 4.17 -2.62 10.95
C ILE A 288 4.88 -3.96 11.12
N ALA A 289 5.26 -4.29 12.35
CA ALA A 289 5.93 -5.53 12.67
C ALA A 289 4.94 -6.73 12.72
N PHE A 290 5.26 -7.82 12.02
CA PHE A 290 4.50 -9.09 12.09
C PHE A 290 4.70 -9.85 13.39
N ARG A 291 5.84 -9.61 14.03
CA ARG A 291 6.31 -10.25 15.26
C ARG A 291 7.24 -9.28 16.00
N ASP A 292 7.66 -9.64 17.19
CA ASP A 292 8.72 -8.90 17.86
C ASP A 292 10.01 -8.91 17.02
N ILE A 293 10.69 -7.77 16.97
CA ILE A 293 11.96 -7.53 16.29
C ILE A 293 12.95 -7.04 17.35
N GLU A 294 14.08 -7.72 17.49
CA GLU A 294 15.07 -7.41 18.52
C GLU A 294 16.07 -6.32 18.07
N PRO A 295 16.71 -5.60 19.00
CA PRO A 295 17.74 -4.61 18.64
C PRO A 295 18.84 -5.22 17.76
N GLY A 296 19.23 -4.51 16.71
CA GLY A 296 20.21 -4.94 15.71
C GLY A 296 19.66 -5.89 14.63
N GLU A 297 18.40 -6.35 14.74
CA GLU A 297 17.78 -7.16 13.68
C GLU A 297 17.42 -6.29 12.46
N GLU A 298 17.69 -6.79 11.25
CA GLU A 298 17.30 -6.12 10.00
C GLU A 298 15.78 -6.17 9.83
N ILE A 299 15.16 -5.00 9.68
CA ILE A 299 13.76 -4.86 9.33
C ILE A 299 13.64 -5.13 7.83
N THR A 300 12.72 -6.03 7.46
CA THR A 300 12.52 -6.45 6.07
C THR A 300 11.04 -6.55 5.72
N ILE A 301 10.73 -6.24 4.46
CA ILE A 301 9.41 -6.46 3.84
C ILE A 301 9.53 -7.44 2.67
N SER A 302 8.40 -7.97 2.17
CA SER A 302 8.42 -8.76 0.92
C SER A 302 8.18 -7.85 -0.29
N TYR A 303 9.05 -7.91 -1.29
CA TYR A 303 8.87 -7.22 -2.58
C TYR A 303 8.04 -8.04 -3.56
N ILE A 304 7.83 -9.31 -3.25
CA ILE A 304 7.24 -10.31 -4.14
C ILE A 304 6.09 -11.02 -3.42
N PRO A 305 5.17 -11.66 -4.16
CA PRO A 305 4.12 -12.47 -3.56
C PRO A 305 4.66 -13.62 -2.69
N PHE A 306 3.92 -13.94 -1.63
CA PHE A 306 4.23 -15.06 -0.74
C PHE A 306 3.97 -16.42 -1.40
N ALA A 307 4.31 -17.50 -0.67
CA ALA A 307 4.07 -18.89 -1.07
C ALA A 307 4.70 -19.30 -2.43
N ARG A 308 5.86 -18.73 -2.76
CA ARG A 308 6.69 -19.09 -3.94
C ARG A 308 7.88 -19.96 -3.52
N PRO A 309 8.29 -20.98 -4.31
CA PRO A 309 9.54 -21.72 -4.08
C PRO A 309 10.79 -20.87 -4.39
N THR A 310 11.96 -21.30 -3.92
CA THR A 310 13.21 -20.52 -3.94
C THR A 310 13.59 -20.06 -5.35
N SER A 311 13.52 -20.95 -6.33
CA SER A 311 13.83 -20.61 -7.73
C SER A 311 12.94 -19.48 -8.26
N GLU A 312 11.63 -19.56 -8.03
CA GLU A 312 10.68 -18.52 -8.43
C GLU A 312 10.94 -17.21 -7.66
N ARG A 313 11.27 -17.27 -6.36
CA ARG A 313 11.61 -16.07 -5.58
C ARG A 313 12.84 -15.37 -6.15
N GLN A 314 13.91 -16.11 -6.45
CA GLN A 314 15.13 -15.55 -7.05
C GLN A 314 14.84 -14.95 -8.44
N ALA A 315 14.05 -15.65 -9.27
CA ALA A 315 13.68 -15.15 -10.58
C ALA A 315 12.88 -13.84 -10.50
N LEU A 316 11.90 -13.75 -9.59
CA LEU A 316 11.12 -12.52 -9.38
C LEU A 316 11.97 -11.36 -8.84
N LEU A 317 12.95 -11.66 -7.99
CA LEU A 317 13.84 -10.65 -7.39
C LEU A 317 14.93 -10.17 -8.35
N SER A 318 15.19 -10.89 -9.44
CA SER A 318 16.18 -10.51 -10.45
C SER A 318 15.94 -9.12 -11.05
N ARG A 319 14.70 -8.60 -11.00
CA ARG A 319 14.38 -7.22 -11.42
C ARG A 319 15.04 -6.14 -10.57
N TRP A 320 15.41 -6.44 -9.33
CA TRP A 320 16.20 -5.57 -8.46
C TRP A 320 17.71 -5.88 -8.54
N ASN A 321 18.12 -6.73 -9.47
CA ASN A 321 19.50 -7.06 -9.77
C ASN A 321 20.32 -7.56 -8.55
N PHE A 322 19.68 -8.31 -7.64
CA PHE A 322 20.36 -9.00 -6.55
C PHE A 322 19.92 -10.46 -6.44
N ASN A 323 20.78 -11.29 -5.85
CA ASN A 323 20.43 -12.64 -5.43
C ASN A 323 20.07 -12.60 -3.94
N CYS A 324 18.88 -13.09 -3.59
CA CYS A 324 18.41 -13.04 -2.22
C CYS A 324 19.22 -13.99 -1.33
N THR A 325 19.84 -13.42 -0.30
CA THR A 325 20.62 -14.12 0.73
C THR A 325 19.96 -14.04 2.10
N CYS A 326 18.65 -13.75 2.17
CA CYS A 326 17.91 -13.75 3.45
C CYS A 326 18.01 -15.12 4.14
N ALA A 327 17.74 -15.18 5.44
CA ALA A 327 17.88 -16.39 6.25
C ALA A 327 17.24 -17.65 5.62
N LEU A 328 16.08 -17.52 4.96
CA LEU A 328 15.45 -18.63 4.24
C LEU A 328 16.27 -19.07 3.01
N CYS A 329 16.70 -18.13 2.17
CA CYS A 329 17.48 -18.44 0.95
C CYS A 329 18.92 -18.88 1.26
N ALA A 330 19.50 -18.43 2.37
CA ALA A 330 20.82 -18.84 2.85
C ALA A 330 20.78 -20.16 3.67
N SER A 331 19.60 -20.62 4.10
CA SER A 331 19.46 -21.87 4.87
C SER A 331 19.94 -23.11 4.10
N SER A 332 20.12 -24.24 4.80
CA SER A 332 20.60 -25.48 4.18
C SER A 332 19.72 -25.96 3.00
N PRO A 333 20.28 -26.71 2.01
CA PRO A 333 19.50 -27.23 0.89
C PRO A 333 18.25 -28.01 1.30
N SER A 334 18.32 -28.80 2.38
CA SER A 334 17.17 -29.58 2.89
C SER A 334 16.10 -28.68 3.52
N THR A 335 16.51 -27.65 4.27
CA THR A 335 15.59 -26.64 4.81
C THR A 335 14.85 -25.90 3.70
N ARG A 336 15.58 -25.45 2.67
CA ARG A 336 14.99 -24.77 1.50
C ARG A 336 14.04 -25.68 0.74
N ALA A 337 14.44 -26.91 0.44
CA ALA A 337 13.59 -27.88 -0.25
C ALA A 337 12.28 -28.16 0.52
N SER A 338 12.37 -28.26 1.85
CA SER A 338 11.19 -28.46 2.70
C SER A 338 10.25 -27.24 2.68
N SER A 339 10.80 -26.02 2.73
CA SER A 339 10.01 -24.78 2.60
C SER A 339 9.38 -24.66 1.21
N ASP A 340 10.14 -24.97 0.16
CA ASP A 340 9.68 -24.92 -1.21
C ASP A 340 8.53 -25.91 -1.47
N TYR A 341 8.61 -27.12 -0.89
CA TYR A 341 7.50 -28.07 -0.91
C TYR A 341 6.24 -27.48 -0.26
N ARG A 342 6.36 -26.92 0.95
CA ARG A 342 5.21 -26.35 1.68
C ARG A 342 4.61 -25.14 0.97
N ARG A 343 5.45 -24.23 0.45
CA ARG A 343 5.01 -23.05 -0.30
C ARG A 343 4.32 -23.43 -1.61
N THR A 344 4.88 -24.41 -2.34
CA THR A 344 4.24 -24.97 -3.54
C THR A 344 2.91 -25.64 -3.19
N LYS A 345 2.85 -26.38 -2.08
CA LYS A 345 1.62 -27.01 -1.62
C LYS A 345 0.56 -25.99 -1.23
N ILE A 346 0.91 -24.91 -0.53
CA ILE A 346 0.00 -23.79 -0.22
C ILE A 346 -0.63 -23.24 -1.50
N ARG A 347 0.18 -22.97 -2.54
CA ARG A 347 -0.33 -22.46 -3.83
C ARG A 347 -1.32 -23.42 -4.47
N SER A 348 -0.93 -24.69 -4.61
CA SER A 348 -1.80 -25.74 -5.17
C SER A 348 -3.10 -25.89 -4.40
N LEU A 349 -3.04 -25.87 -3.07
CA LEU A 349 -4.22 -26.01 -2.22
C LEU A 349 -5.17 -24.82 -2.35
N ARG A 350 -4.66 -23.59 -2.53
CA ARG A 350 -5.50 -22.41 -2.77
C ARG A 350 -6.27 -22.53 -4.07
N GLU A 351 -5.65 -23.04 -5.14
CA GLU A 351 -6.34 -23.33 -6.40
C GLU A 351 -7.41 -24.43 -6.22
N GLU A 352 -7.09 -25.52 -5.51
CA GLU A 352 -8.04 -26.59 -5.20
C GLU A 352 -9.23 -26.10 -4.34
N ILE A 353 -9.01 -25.12 -3.46
CA ILE A 353 -10.09 -24.48 -2.68
C ILE A 353 -11.07 -23.77 -3.61
N LEU A 354 -10.58 -22.97 -4.56
CA LEU A 354 -11.44 -22.30 -5.55
C LEU A 354 -12.26 -23.30 -6.37
N GLU A 355 -11.62 -24.37 -6.81
CA GLU A 355 -12.28 -25.44 -7.56
C GLU A 355 -13.36 -26.14 -6.72
N ALA A 356 -13.05 -26.49 -5.47
CA ALA A 356 -14.00 -27.10 -4.55
C ALA A 356 -15.20 -26.19 -4.29
N ILE A 357 -14.95 -24.89 -4.10
CA ILE A 357 -15.99 -23.88 -3.92
C ILE A 357 -16.87 -23.77 -5.18
N GLY A 358 -16.28 -23.71 -6.38
CA GLY A 358 -17.03 -23.68 -7.64
C GLY A 358 -17.89 -24.93 -7.87
N LYS A 359 -17.41 -26.09 -7.40
CA LYS A 359 -18.16 -27.36 -7.39
C LYS A 359 -19.13 -27.50 -6.22
N ARG A 360 -19.19 -26.48 -5.35
CA ARG A 360 -20.02 -26.47 -4.14
C ARG A 360 -19.70 -27.61 -3.16
N ASP A 361 -18.43 -27.99 -3.08
CA ASP A 361 -17.91 -28.93 -2.09
C ASP A 361 -17.28 -28.17 -0.92
N GLY A 362 -18.16 -27.63 -0.06
CA GLY A 362 -17.73 -26.90 1.13
C GLY A 362 -16.91 -27.74 2.12
N THR A 363 -17.16 -29.06 2.19
CA THR A 363 -16.40 -29.97 3.07
C THR A 363 -14.95 -30.07 2.61
N ARG A 364 -14.73 -30.29 1.30
CA ARG A 364 -13.40 -30.27 0.70
C ARG A 364 -12.73 -28.92 0.87
N ALA A 365 -13.44 -27.83 0.55
CA ALA A 365 -12.90 -26.47 0.66
C ALA A 365 -12.43 -26.12 2.08
N VAL A 366 -13.23 -26.41 3.12
CA VAL A 366 -12.83 -26.17 4.52
C VAL A 366 -11.63 -27.03 4.92
N THR A 367 -11.62 -28.31 4.53
CA THR A 367 -10.49 -29.21 4.83
C THR A 367 -9.19 -28.68 4.24
N LEU A 368 -9.23 -28.21 2.99
CA LEU A 368 -8.07 -27.63 2.32
C LEU A 368 -7.64 -26.30 2.94
N SER A 369 -8.60 -25.44 3.30
CA SER A 369 -8.31 -24.17 3.98
C SER A 369 -7.60 -24.37 5.32
N HIS A 370 -7.99 -25.40 6.09
CA HIS A 370 -7.27 -25.75 7.32
C HIS A 370 -5.82 -26.19 7.07
N GLU A 371 -5.58 -26.95 6.01
CA GLU A 371 -4.22 -27.35 5.64
C GLU A 371 -3.39 -26.16 5.16
N VAL A 372 -3.97 -25.23 4.39
CA VAL A 372 -3.32 -23.96 4.02
C VAL A 372 -2.93 -23.17 5.26
N LEU A 373 -3.84 -23.01 6.23
CA LEU A 373 -3.57 -22.30 7.48
C LEU A 373 -2.42 -22.94 8.26
N ARG A 374 -2.43 -24.28 8.40
CA ARG A 374 -1.38 -25.04 9.09
C ARG A 374 -0.02 -24.84 8.41
N LEU A 375 0.04 -24.97 7.09
CA LEU A 375 1.27 -24.78 6.32
C LEU A 375 1.77 -23.33 6.38
N ALA A 376 0.87 -22.35 6.30
CA ALA A 376 1.20 -20.94 6.43
C ALA A 376 1.79 -20.62 7.81
N GLN A 377 1.27 -21.22 8.89
CA GLN A 377 1.82 -21.06 10.24
C GLN A 377 3.22 -21.65 10.37
N ILE A 378 3.48 -22.82 9.77
CA ILE A 378 4.83 -23.42 9.73
C ILE A 378 5.80 -22.53 8.96
N GLU A 379 5.35 -21.96 7.84
CA GLU A 379 6.16 -21.08 7.00
C GLU A 379 6.27 -19.65 7.52
N LYS A 380 5.52 -19.29 8.58
CA LYS A 380 5.35 -17.92 9.09
C LYS A 380 4.96 -16.97 7.95
N LEU A 381 3.80 -17.27 7.36
CA LEU A 381 3.18 -16.47 6.31
C LEU A 381 1.94 -15.78 6.87
N GLU A 382 2.15 -14.90 7.84
CA GLU A 382 1.12 -14.16 8.59
C GLU A 382 0.06 -13.51 7.70
N PRO A 383 0.40 -12.92 6.54
CA PRO A 383 -0.61 -12.34 5.64
C PRO A 383 -1.69 -13.31 5.17
N LEU A 384 -1.42 -14.63 5.17
CA LEU A 384 -2.38 -15.63 4.73
C LEU A 384 -3.41 -16.00 5.80
N TYR A 385 -3.19 -15.65 7.08
CA TYR A 385 -4.05 -16.11 8.18
C TYR A 385 -5.44 -15.48 8.08
N GLY A 386 -5.52 -14.15 8.00
CA GLY A 386 -6.79 -13.41 7.91
C GLY A 386 -7.59 -13.80 6.68
N GLU A 387 -6.93 -13.88 5.52
CA GLU A 387 -7.56 -14.32 4.26
C GLU A 387 -8.19 -15.72 4.40
N THR A 388 -7.42 -16.68 4.92
CA THR A 388 -7.89 -18.06 5.07
C THR A 388 -9.04 -18.16 6.07
N TYR A 389 -9.00 -17.41 7.18
CA TYR A 389 -10.11 -17.35 8.13
C TYR A 389 -11.38 -16.81 7.50
N ASN A 390 -11.29 -15.74 6.70
CA ASN A 390 -12.45 -15.22 5.99
C ASN A 390 -13.01 -16.21 4.97
N THR A 391 -12.15 -16.92 4.22
CA THR A 391 -12.61 -17.99 3.32
C THR A 391 -13.41 -19.04 4.06
N ILE A 392 -12.91 -19.52 5.21
CA ILE A 392 -13.62 -20.50 6.04
C ILE A 392 -14.95 -19.91 6.54
N ALA A 393 -14.95 -18.66 7.00
CA ALA A 393 -16.15 -17.97 7.48
C ALA A 393 -17.26 -17.94 6.43
N ARG A 394 -16.92 -17.54 5.19
CA ARG A 394 -17.85 -17.51 4.06
C ARG A 394 -18.41 -18.88 3.73
N ILE A 395 -17.57 -19.92 3.68
CA ILE A 395 -18.04 -21.29 3.40
C ILE A 395 -19.10 -21.74 4.42
N TYR A 396 -18.86 -21.53 5.72
CA TYR A 396 -19.84 -21.86 6.76
C TYR A 396 -21.09 -20.99 6.69
N TRP A 397 -20.95 -19.70 6.35
CA TRP A 397 -22.07 -18.78 6.22
C TRP A 397 -23.07 -19.24 5.16
N HIS A 398 -22.58 -19.62 3.98
CA HIS A 398 -23.40 -20.11 2.87
C HIS A 398 -23.92 -21.54 3.11
N ALA A 399 -23.28 -22.30 3.99
CA ALA A 399 -23.76 -23.60 4.44
C ALA A 399 -24.85 -23.53 5.53
N GLY A 400 -25.16 -22.33 6.04
CA GLY A 400 -26.17 -22.11 7.08
C GLY A 400 -25.66 -22.21 8.52
N ASP A 401 -24.38 -22.57 8.73
CA ASP A 401 -23.77 -22.59 10.06
C ASP A 401 -23.22 -21.20 10.42
N LYS A 402 -24.15 -20.31 10.78
CA LYS A 402 -23.86 -18.90 11.10
C LYS A 402 -22.94 -18.77 12.32
N ARG A 403 -23.10 -19.64 13.32
CA ARG A 403 -22.28 -19.62 14.54
C ARG A 403 -20.81 -19.90 14.24
N THR A 404 -20.51 -20.91 13.41
CA THR A 404 -19.13 -21.20 13.02
C THR A 404 -18.59 -20.13 12.08
N ALA A 405 -19.41 -19.60 11.17
CA ALA A 405 -19.04 -18.51 10.30
C ALA A 405 -18.57 -17.26 11.08
N GLU A 406 -19.37 -16.81 12.06
CA GLU A 406 -19.04 -15.67 12.92
C GLU A 406 -17.74 -15.88 13.70
N ARG A 407 -17.49 -17.10 14.21
CA ARG A 407 -16.24 -17.41 14.92
C ARG A 407 -15.02 -17.18 14.03
N TYR A 408 -15.07 -17.62 12.77
CA TYR A 408 -13.97 -17.42 11.82
C TYR A 408 -13.88 -15.98 11.32
N ALA A 409 -15.02 -15.30 11.13
CA ALA A 409 -15.07 -13.88 10.80
C ALA A 409 -14.35 -13.05 11.89
N ARG A 410 -14.61 -13.32 13.17
CA ARG A 410 -13.91 -12.68 14.30
C ARG A 410 -12.40 -13.00 14.33
N LEU A 411 -11.97 -14.20 13.92
CA LEU A 411 -10.54 -14.52 13.79
C LEU A 411 -9.88 -13.72 12.66
N SER A 412 -10.58 -13.56 11.54
CA SER A 412 -10.14 -12.71 10.44
C SER A 412 -10.00 -11.25 10.87
N LEU A 413 -11.04 -10.69 11.50
CA LEU A 413 -11.04 -9.31 12.00
C LEU A 413 -9.96 -9.07 13.05
N ARG A 414 -9.76 -9.99 14.00
CA ARG A 414 -8.65 -9.89 14.96
C ARG A 414 -7.29 -9.84 14.27
N THR A 415 -7.09 -10.65 13.21
CA THR A 415 -5.84 -10.61 12.44
C THR A 415 -5.62 -9.23 11.80
N LEU A 416 -6.68 -8.61 11.27
CA LEU A 416 -6.63 -7.26 10.69
C LEU A 416 -6.44 -6.18 11.75
N GLY A 417 -7.06 -6.35 12.93
CA GLY A 417 -6.91 -5.45 14.07
C GLY A 417 -5.50 -5.46 14.63
N ASP A 418 -4.90 -6.65 14.80
CA ASP A 418 -3.48 -6.82 15.14
C ASP A 418 -2.57 -6.17 14.08
N GLN A 419 -2.98 -6.15 12.83
CA GLN A 419 -2.24 -5.47 11.74
C GLN A 419 -2.59 -3.97 11.64
N GLY A 420 -3.48 -3.48 12.51
CA GLY A 420 -3.99 -2.12 12.57
C GLY A 420 -4.74 -1.66 11.31
N TYR A 421 -5.23 -2.59 10.48
CA TYR A 421 -6.11 -2.26 9.36
C TYR A 421 -7.49 -1.80 9.82
N ILE A 422 -7.94 -2.32 10.96
CA ILE A 422 -9.22 -1.96 11.57
C ILE A 422 -9.03 -1.70 13.06
N ASP A 423 -9.96 -0.95 13.65
CA ASP A 423 -10.08 -0.81 15.10
C ASP A 423 -10.95 -1.89 15.72
N ASP A 424 -10.88 -2.05 17.05
CA ASP A 424 -11.68 -3.03 17.78
C ASP A 424 -13.12 -2.50 17.98
N ARG A 425 -13.92 -2.56 16.91
CA ARG A 425 -15.36 -2.22 16.92
C ARG A 425 -16.19 -3.41 16.45
N GLU A 426 -17.30 -3.66 17.14
CA GLU A 426 -18.26 -4.71 16.76
C GLU A 426 -18.92 -4.43 15.38
N GLU A 427 -19.03 -3.16 14.98
CA GLU A 427 -19.53 -2.74 13.65
C GLU A 427 -18.79 -3.39 12.47
N HIS A 428 -17.50 -3.75 12.66
CA HIS A 428 -16.72 -4.45 11.63
C HIS A 428 -17.24 -5.85 11.36
N LEU A 429 -17.72 -6.53 12.39
CA LEU A 429 -18.31 -7.85 12.22
C LEU A 429 -19.63 -7.74 11.46
N GLU A 430 -20.49 -6.80 11.84
CA GLU A 430 -21.75 -6.59 11.14
C GLU A 430 -21.51 -6.25 9.67
N THR A 431 -20.57 -5.36 9.39
CA THR A 431 -20.17 -5.00 8.03
C THR A 431 -19.62 -6.20 7.26
N LEU A 432 -18.70 -6.96 7.85
CA LEU A 432 -18.13 -8.14 7.20
C LEU A 432 -19.19 -9.20 6.90
N LEU A 433 -20.10 -9.48 7.83
CA LEU A 433 -21.15 -10.47 7.62
C LEU A 433 -22.14 -10.06 6.53
N LYS A 434 -22.45 -8.76 6.37
CA LYS A 434 -23.26 -8.26 5.25
C LYS A 434 -22.64 -8.62 3.90
N THR A 435 -21.31 -8.54 3.77
CA THR A 435 -20.61 -8.94 2.53
C THR A 435 -20.69 -10.45 2.24
N PHE A 436 -21.17 -11.26 3.18
CA PHE A 436 -21.39 -12.71 2.97
C PHE A 436 -22.80 -12.99 2.45
N GLU A 437 -23.70 -12.00 2.48
CA GLU A 437 -25.06 -12.09 1.93
C GLU A 437 -25.08 -11.79 0.43
N GLU A 438 -24.05 -11.12 -0.08
CA GLU A 438 -23.83 -10.95 -1.50
C GLU A 438 -23.69 -12.33 -2.18
N PRO A 439 -24.44 -12.55 -3.28
CA PRO A 439 -24.63 -13.86 -3.88
C PRO A 439 -23.36 -14.47 -4.44
#